data_AF-A0A371XH14-F1
#
_entry.id   AF-A0A371XH14-F1
#
_cell.length_a   1.000
_cell.length_b   1.000
_cell.length_c   1.000
_cell.angle_alpha   90.00
_cell.angle_beta   90.00
_cell.angle_gamma   90.00
#
_symmetry.space_group_name_H-M   'P 1'
#
loop_
_entity.id
_entity.type
_entity.pdbx_description
1 polymer ?
#
loop_
_entity_poly.entity_id
_entity_poly.type
_entity_poly.pdbx_seq_one_letter_code
_entity_poly.pdbx_strand_id
1 'polypeptide(L)'
;MNYWLFKSEPDVFSFDDLKAKGQKGQEWDGVRNYQARNNMRAMQIGDLGFFYHSNIGLCAAGIVEVCALAHPDSTADNPTWECVDVRAVRDVPNPPTLEQIKANPKLSKMVLVNNSRLSVQPVTPDEWKEVCRMGGVDPAP
;
A
#
# COMPACT_ATOMS: atom_id res chain seq x y z
N MET A 1 0.86 9.38 12.71
CA MET A 1 0.32 8.56 11.62
C MET A 1 1.38 8.47 10.56
N ASN A 2 1.80 7.27 10.18
CA ASN A 2 2.65 7.05 9.02
C ASN A 2 1.78 6.64 7.83
N TYR A 3 2.28 6.88 6.62
CA TYR A 3 1.61 6.50 5.39
C TYR A 3 2.47 5.53 4.58
N TRP A 4 1.80 4.62 3.88
CA TRP A 4 2.44 3.50 3.20
C TRP A 4 1.87 3.28 1.80
N LEU A 5 2.52 2.43 1.02
CA LEU A 5 2.00 1.93 -0.24
C LEU A 5 2.28 0.43 -0.33
N PHE A 6 1.26 -0.33 -0.69
CA PHE A 6 1.26 -1.78 -0.82
C PHE A 6 0.99 -2.15 -2.27
N LYS A 7 1.94 -2.82 -2.94
CA LYS A 7 1.76 -3.28 -4.32
C LYS A 7 1.14 -4.67 -4.36
N SER A 8 0.10 -4.84 -5.16
CA SER A 8 -0.54 -6.12 -5.46
C SER A 8 -0.87 -6.22 -6.94
N GLU A 9 -0.73 -7.40 -7.53
CA GLU A 9 -1.15 -7.65 -8.91
C GLU A 9 -2.66 -7.97 -8.91
N PRO A 10 -3.49 -7.21 -9.65
CA PRO A 10 -4.95 -7.30 -9.52
C PRO A 10 -5.56 -8.62 -10.04
N ASP A 11 -4.81 -9.39 -10.83
CA ASP A 11 -5.18 -10.73 -11.28
C ASP A 11 -4.85 -11.82 -10.24
N VAL A 12 -4.04 -11.51 -9.23
CA VAL A 12 -3.74 -12.38 -8.09
C VAL A 12 -4.57 -11.99 -6.87
N PHE A 13 -4.56 -10.69 -6.52
CA PHE A 13 -5.31 -10.14 -5.39
C PHE A 13 -5.62 -8.66 -5.64
N SER A 14 -6.87 -8.38 -6.00
CA SER A 14 -7.37 -7.04 -6.30
C SER A 14 -7.81 -6.27 -5.05
N PHE A 15 -8.14 -4.99 -5.23
CA PHE A 15 -8.71 -4.21 -4.13
C PHE A 15 -10.14 -4.65 -3.80
N ASP A 16 -10.88 -5.16 -4.78
CA ASP A 16 -12.21 -5.73 -4.57
C ASP A 16 -12.13 -7.03 -3.76
N ASP A 17 -11.10 -7.85 -3.98
CA ASP A 17 -10.84 -9.03 -3.14
C ASP A 17 -10.58 -8.65 -1.69
N LEU A 18 -9.79 -7.59 -1.45
CA LEU A 18 -9.55 -7.08 -0.11
C LEU A 18 -10.84 -6.52 0.53
N LYS A 19 -11.67 -5.80 -0.22
CA LYS A 19 -12.99 -5.34 0.26
C LYS A 19 -13.87 -6.51 0.66
N ALA A 20 -13.85 -7.61 -0.10
CA ALA A 20 -14.61 -8.83 0.21
C ALA A 20 -14.18 -9.51 1.52
N LYS A 21 -12.94 -9.29 2.00
CA LYS A 21 -12.48 -9.75 3.32
C LYS A 21 -13.12 -8.97 4.49
N GLY A 22 -13.61 -7.76 4.22
CA GLY A 22 -14.26 -6.90 5.21
C GLY A 22 -13.37 -6.58 6.41
N GLN A 23 -13.98 -6.49 7.59
CA GLN A 23 -13.29 -6.07 8.82
C GLN A 23 -12.20 -7.03 9.30
N LYS A 24 -12.22 -8.28 8.83
CA LYS A 24 -11.20 -9.28 9.12
C LYS A 24 -9.84 -8.88 8.51
N GLY A 25 -9.86 -8.17 7.39
CA GLY A 25 -8.64 -7.84 6.64
C GLY A 25 -8.00 -9.07 5.98
N GLN A 26 -6.76 -8.86 5.55
CA GLN A 26 -5.94 -9.85 4.87
C GLN A 26 -4.50 -9.71 5.34
N GLU A 27 -3.89 -10.85 5.65
CA GLU A 27 -2.46 -10.98 5.86
C GLU A 27 -1.70 -10.56 4.60
N TRP A 28 -0.73 -9.64 4.76
CA TRP A 28 0.09 -9.14 3.66
C TRP A 28 1.31 -10.03 3.42
N ASP A 29 1.04 -11.32 3.17
CA ASP A 29 2.03 -12.38 3.03
C ASP A 29 2.90 -12.28 1.76
N GLY A 30 3.83 -13.23 1.59
CA GLY A 30 4.62 -13.40 0.38
C GLY A 30 5.75 -12.39 0.19
N VAL A 31 5.92 -11.42 1.10
CA VAL A 31 7.01 -10.45 1.03
C VAL A 31 8.34 -11.12 1.36
N ARG A 32 9.25 -11.17 0.37
CA ARG A 32 10.61 -11.72 0.51
C ARG A 32 11.70 -10.67 0.26
N ASN A 33 11.43 -9.43 0.66
CA ASN A 33 12.37 -8.31 0.58
C ASN A 33 12.60 -7.72 1.97
N TYR A 34 13.87 -7.65 2.41
CA TYR A 34 14.23 -7.18 3.75
C TYR A 34 13.77 -5.75 4.05
N GLN A 35 13.85 -4.84 3.07
CA GLN A 35 13.43 -3.46 3.26
C GLN A 35 11.90 -3.37 3.37
N ALA A 36 11.17 -4.07 2.52
CA ALA A 36 9.70 -4.12 2.59
C ALA A 36 9.22 -4.71 3.93
N ARG A 37 9.86 -5.80 4.39
CA ARG A 37 9.60 -6.37 5.72
C ARG A 37 9.87 -5.34 6.83
N ASN A 38 11.00 -4.64 6.77
CA ASN A 38 11.34 -3.64 7.78
C ASN A 38 10.37 -2.44 7.77
N ASN A 39 9.81 -2.07 6.62
CA ASN A 39 8.74 -1.09 6.54
C ASN A 39 7.50 -1.60 7.28
N MET A 40 7.08 -2.86 7.06
CA MET A 40 5.95 -3.45 7.78
C MET A 40 6.18 -3.54 9.29
N ARG A 41 7.40 -3.84 9.75
CA ARG A 41 7.78 -3.79 11.17
C ARG A 41 7.63 -2.42 11.81
N ALA A 42 7.75 -1.36 11.03
CA ALA A 42 7.63 0.02 11.51
C ALA A 42 6.18 0.52 11.55
N MET A 43 5.22 -0.23 11.00
CA MET A 43 3.80 0.12 10.97
C MET A 43 3.17 0.04 12.37
N GLN A 44 2.16 0.87 12.59
CA GLN A 44 1.30 0.82 13.77
C GLN A 44 -0.15 0.57 13.35
N ILE A 45 -0.98 0.05 14.28
CA ILE A 45 -2.42 -0.10 14.03
C ILE A 45 -3.02 1.26 13.67
N GLY A 46 -3.80 1.28 12.59
CA GLY A 46 -4.44 2.49 12.07
C GLY A 46 -3.56 3.32 11.12
N ASP A 47 -2.28 2.97 10.94
CA ASP A 47 -1.50 3.57 9.85
C ASP A 47 -2.18 3.28 8.50
N LEU A 48 -2.22 4.27 7.63
CA LEU A 48 -2.91 4.19 6.34
C LEU A 48 -1.94 3.89 5.20
N GLY A 49 -2.44 3.30 4.13
CA GLY A 49 -1.66 3.16 2.91
C GLY A 49 -2.48 3.07 1.65
N PHE A 50 -1.82 3.27 0.51
CA PHE A 50 -2.42 3.04 -0.79
C PHE A 50 -2.32 1.57 -1.16
N PHE A 51 -3.44 0.97 -1.56
CA PHE A 51 -3.44 -0.29 -2.30
C PHE A 51 -3.15 0.04 -3.77
N TYR A 52 -2.00 -0.38 -4.25
CA TYR A 52 -1.50 -0.06 -5.57
C TYR A 52 -1.55 -1.29 -6.47
N HIS A 53 -2.26 -1.21 -7.59
CA HIS A 53 -2.22 -2.25 -8.62
C HIS A 53 -0.91 -2.20 -9.38
N SER A 54 -0.09 -3.25 -9.25
CA SER A 54 1.15 -3.43 -10.01
C SER A 54 0.93 -4.32 -11.23
N ASN A 55 1.86 -4.21 -12.19
CA ASN A 55 1.88 -4.95 -13.46
C ASN A 55 0.72 -4.56 -14.41
N ILE A 56 -0.53 -4.69 -13.95
CA ILE A 56 -1.76 -4.33 -14.66
C ILE A 56 -2.39 -3.11 -13.99
N GLY A 57 -2.92 -2.17 -14.78
CA GLY A 57 -3.56 -0.94 -14.29
C GLY A 57 -2.57 0.14 -13.86
N LEU A 58 -1.61 -0.19 -12.98
CA LEU A 58 -0.59 0.73 -12.48
C LEU A 58 -1.17 1.99 -11.82
N CYS A 59 -2.02 1.83 -10.81
CA CYS A 59 -2.70 2.94 -10.14
C CYS A 59 -2.89 2.71 -8.63
N ALA A 60 -3.09 3.81 -7.88
CA ALA A 60 -3.51 3.74 -6.48
C ALA A 60 -5.03 3.51 -6.39
N ALA A 61 -5.43 2.23 -6.39
CA ALA A 61 -6.82 1.79 -6.50
C ALA A 61 -7.67 2.08 -5.25
N GLY A 62 -7.05 2.09 -4.07
CA GLY A 62 -7.78 2.20 -2.81
C GLY A 62 -6.91 2.64 -1.63
N ILE A 63 -7.55 2.90 -0.51
CA ILE A 63 -6.92 3.18 0.78
C ILE A 63 -7.18 1.99 1.72
N VAL A 64 -6.12 1.57 2.40
CA VAL A 64 -6.13 0.52 3.42
C VAL A 64 -5.66 1.08 4.76
N GLU A 65 -5.98 0.36 5.82
CA GLU A 65 -5.39 0.58 7.15
C GLU A 65 -4.76 -0.71 7.66
N VAL A 66 -3.71 -0.56 8.48
CA VAL A 66 -3.09 -1.66 9.21
C VAL A 66 -4.00 -2.08 10.37
N CYS A 67 -4.44 -3.34 10.36
CA CYS A 67 -5.34 -3.92 11.37
C CYS A 67 -4.70 -5.02 12.23
N ALA A 68 -3.51 -5.50 11.88
CA ALA A 68 -2.63 -6.28 12.77
C ALA A 68 -1.18 -5.81 12.65
N LEU A 69 -0.44 -5.79 13.76
CA LEU A 69 0.99 -5.48 13.76
C LEU A 69 1.79 -6.60 13.11
N ALA A 70 3.07 -6.33 12.81
CA ALA A 70 3.95 -7.31 12.21
C ALA A 70 3.98 -8.62 13.03
N HIS A 71 3.72 -9.74 12.35
CA HIS A 71 3.75 -11.10 12.87
C HIS A 71 4.39 -12.03 11.83
N PRO A 72 4.80 -13.25 12.21
CA PRO A 72 5.35 -14.23 11.26
C PRO A 72 4.40 -14.46 10.08
N ASP A 73 4.96 -14.45 8.88
CA ASP A 73 4.25 -14.73 7.64
C ASP A 73 3.87 -16.21 7.58
N SER A 74 2.56 -16.51 7.47
CA SER A 74 2.00 -17.86 7.49
C SER A 74 2.43 -18.73 6.30
N THR A 75 2.93 -18.12 5.23
CA THR A 75 3.43 -18.78 4.01
C THR A 75 4.94 -19.00 4.04
N ALA A 76 5.64 -18.55 5.09
CA ALA A 76 7.08 -18.67 5.22
C ALA A 76 7.50 -19.85 6.12
N ASP A 77 8.46 -20.64 5.66
CA ASP A 77 9.06 -21.73 6.45
C ASP A 77 10.01 -21.22 7.57
N ASN A 78 10.30 -19.92 7.60
CA ASN A 78 11.25 -19.31 8.53
C ASN A 78 10.65 -18.02 9.15
N PRO A 79 10.73 -17.85 10.48
CA PRO A 79 10.20 -16.68 11.21
C PRO A 79 10.90 -15.35 10.89
N THR A 80 11.94 -15.36 10.06
CA THR A 80 12.59 -14.14 9.56
C THR A 80 11.66 -13.27 8.74
N TRP A 81 10.63 -13.87 8.11
CA TRP A 81 9.64 -13.18 7.31
C TRP A 81 8.42 -12.87 8.16
N GLU A 82 8.08 -11.59 8.20
CA GLU A 82 6.95 -11.07 8.94
C GLU A 82 6.17 -10.10 8.04
N CYS A 83 4.87 -10.02 8.28
CA CYS A 83 3.93 -9.15 7.59
C CYS A 83 2.90 -8.61 8.58
N VAL A 84 2.18 -7.58 8.14
CA VAL A 84 1.01 -7.03 8.84
C VAL A 84 -0.27 -7.60 8.22
N ASP A 85 -1.39 -7.42 8.90
CA ASP A 85 -2.71 -7.49 8.25
C ASP A 85 -3.17 -6.09 7.86
N VAL A 86 -3.81 -5.98 6.69
CA VAL A 86 -4.46 -4.75 6.23
C VAL A 86 -5.93 -4.99 5.91
N ARG A 87 -6.75 -3.96 6.02
CA ARG A 87 -8.15 -3.99 5.56
C ARG A 87 -8.51 -2.75 4.76
N ALA A 88 -9.47 -2.90 3.86
CA ALA A 88 -9.93 -1.81 3.02
C ALA A 88 -10.65 -0.73 3.84
N VAL A 89 -10.36 0.54 3.56
CA VAL A 89 -11.00 1.70 4.17
C VAL A 89 -11.96 2.37 3.18
N ARG A 90 -11.47 2.72 1.98
CA ARG A 90 -12.26 3.37 0.93
C ARG A 90 -11.62 3.23 -0.44
N ASP A 91 -12.43 3.31 -1.48
CA ASP A 91 -11.96 3.46 -2.85
C ASP A 91 -11.31 4.83 -3.07
N VAL A 92 -10.39 4.91 -4.05
CA VAL A 92 -9.92 6.17 -4.62
C VAL A 92 -10.77 6.44 -5.88
N PRO A 93 -11.64 7.48 -5.90
CA PRO A 93 -12.60 7.67 -6.98
C PRO A 93 -11.98 7.83 -8.37
N ASN A 94 -10.83 8.50 -8.45
CA ASN A 94 -10.10 8.72 -9.69
C ASN A 94 -8.65 8.23 -9.55
N PRO A 95 -8.40 6.90 -9.50
CA PRO A 95 -7.09 6.33 -9.17
C PRO A 95 -5.95 6.95 -9.99
N PRO A 96 -5.01 7.69 -9.37
CA PRO A 96 -3.89 8.26 -10.10
C PRO A 96 -3.03 7.15 -10.69
N THR A 97 -2.75 7.23 -11.99
CA THR A 97 -1.87 6.27 -12.67
C THR A 97 -0.41 6.55 -12.35
N LEU A 98 0.45 5.55 -12.51
CA LEU A 98 1.91 5.72 -12.35
C LEU A 98 2.46 6.81 -13.27
N GLU A 99 1.93 6.93 -14.48
CA GLU A 99 2.31 7.99 -15.43
C GLU A 99 1.98 9.37 -14.87
N GLN A 100 0.75 9.56 -14.35
CA GLN A 100 0.34 10.82 -13.73
C GLN A 100 1.16 11.14 -12.48
N ILE A 101 1.46 10.13 -11.66
CA ILE A 101 2.31 10.27 -10.46
C ILE A 101 3.72 10.70 -10.86
N LYS A 102 4.32 10.07 -11.89
CA LYS A 102 5.66 10.42 -12.41
C LYS A 102 5.70 11.82 -13.00
N ALA A 103 4.62 12.25 -13.65
CA ALA A 103 4.52 13.58 -14.25
C ALA A 103 4.39 14.71 -13.22
N ASN A 104 4.04 14.40 -11.97
CA ASN A 104 3.84 15.39 -10.91
C ASN A 104 5.18 15.72 -10.20
N PRO A 105 5.71 16.97 -10.33
CA PRO A 105 7.00 17.33 -9.73
C PRO A 105 7.02 17.19 -8.20
N LYS A 106 5.87 17.32 -7.53
CA LYS A 106 5.75 17.15 -6.07
C LYS A 106 6.00 15.71 -5.63
N LEU A 107 5.83 14.74 -6.52
CA LEU A 107 5.98 13.31 -6.26
C LEU A 107 7.30 12.75 -6.82
N SER A 108 8.18 13.61 -7.35
CA SER A 108 9.46 13.21 -7.95
C SER A 108 10.38 12.42 -7.01
N LYS A 109 10.24 12.60 -5.70
CA LYS A 109 11.01 11.88 -4.68
C LYS A 109 10.29 10.65 -4.12
N MET A 110 9.03 10.42 -4.49
CA MET A 110 8.25 9.29 -4.00
C MET A 110 8.93 7.98 -4.35
N VAL A 111 8.96 7.05 -3.40
CA VAL A 111 9.61 5.74 -3.58
C VAL A 111 9.00 4.99 -4.77
N LEU A 112 7.70 5.18 -5.05
CA LEU A 112 7.01 4.58 -6.19
C LEU A 112 7.65 4.95 -7.53
N VAL A 113 8.15 6.18 -7.65
CA VAL A 113 8.78 6.72 -8.86
C VAL A 113 10.22 6.20 -9.00
N ASN A 114 10.95 6.09 -7.89
CA ASN A 114 12.40 5.86 -7.90
C ASN A 114 12.81 4.42 -7.62
N ASN A 115 11.94 3.59 -7.04
CA ASN A 115 12.21 2.19 -6.70
C ASN A 115 11.00 1.31 -6.99
N SER A 116 10.91 0.84 -8.24
CA SER A 116 9.81 -0.01 -8.69
C SER A 116 9.81 -1.40 -8.02
N ARG A 117 10.96 -1.90 -7.57
CA ARG A 117 11.13 -3.25 -7.02
C ARG A 117 10.70 -3.38 -5.55
N LEU A 118 10.56 -2.27 -4.84
CA LEU A 118 10.09 -2.30 -3.46
C LEU A 118 8.56 -2.40 -3.41
N SER A 119 8.02 -3.49 -2.85
CA SER A 119 6.58 -3.77 -2.84
C SER A 119 5.81 -3.08 -1.71
N VAL A 120 6.47 -2.84 -0.58
CA VAL A 120 5.91 -2.08 0.55
C VAL A 120 6.78 -0.85 0.76
N GLN A 121 6.21 0.34 0.65
CA GLN A 121 6.97 1.59 0.56
C GLN A 121 6.48 2.61 1.61
N PRO A 122 7.38 3.42 2.19
CA PRO A 122 6.96 4.58 2.96
C PRO A 122 6.43 5.66 2.01
N VAL A 123 5.45 6.42 2.48
CA VAL A 123 4.87 7.59 1.81
C VAL A 123 4.92 8.75 2.81
N THR A 124 5.46 9.89 2.39
CA THR A 124 5.48 11.08 3.24
C THR A 124 4.09 11.70 3.36
N PRO A 125 3.79 12.48 4.42
CA PRO A 125 2.50 13.14 4.55
C PRO A 125 2.13 14.06 3.37
N ASP A 126 3.11 14.70 2.74
CA ASP A 126 2.88 15.58 1.59
C ASP A 126 2.58 14.78 0.31
N GLU A 127 3.28 13.65 0.10
CA GLU A 127 2.98 12.71 -0.99
C GLU A 127 1.60 12.08 -0.82
N TRP A 128 1.23 11.67 0.40
CA TRP A 128 -0.09 11.14 0.73
C TRP A 128 -1.19 12.11 0.33
N LYS A 129 -1.11 13.35 0.82
CA LYS A 129 -2.10 14.40 0.50
C LYS A 129 -2.18 14.68 -0.99
N GLU A 130 -1.05 14.74 -1.69
CA GLU A 130 -1.05 15.03 -3.12
C GLU A 130 -1.66 13.88 -3.93
N VAL A 131 -1.34 12.61 -3.63
CA VAL A 131 -1.96 11.45 -4.30
C VAL A 131 -3.45 11.36 -3.97
N CYS A 132 -3.87 11.60 -2.72
CA CYS A 132 -5.28 11.70 -2.35
C CYS A 132 -6.00 12.80 -3.15
N ARG A 133 -5.41 14.00 -3.22
CA ARG A 133 -5.96 15.13 -4.00
C ARG A 133 -6.10 14.78 -5.48
N MET A 134 -5.07 14.17 -6.09
CA MET A 134 -5.14 13.68 -7.47
C MET A 134 -6.26 12.64 -7.64
N GLY A 135 -6.45 11.81 -6.62
CA GLY A 135 -7.45 10.75 -6.57
C GLY A 135 -8.89 11.18 -6.31
N GLY A 136 -9.14 12.46 -6.04
CA GLY A 136 -10.46 12.96 -5.62
C GLY A 136 -10.83 12.58 -4.18
N VAL A 137 -9.84 12.36 -3.32
CA VAL A 137 -9.99 12.08 -1.90
C VAL A 137 -9.66 13.36 -1.10
N ASP A 138 -10.67 14.19 -0.85
CA ASP A 138 -10.53 15.47 -0.13
C ASP A 138 -11.67 15.63 0.92
N PRO A 139 -11.36 15.83 2.22
CA PRO A 139 -10.01 15.81 2.80
C PRO A 139 -9.35 14.43 2.72
N ALA A 140 -8.01 14.44 2.65
CA ALA A 140 -7.22 13.23 2.83
C ALA A 140 -7.45 12.68 4.25
N PRO A 141 -7.76 11.38 4.41
CA PRO A 141 -7.91 10.76 5.72
C PRO A 141 -6.57 10.65 6.47
#